data_AF-A0A851GYK5-F1
#
_entry.id   AF-A0A851GYK5-F1
#
_cell.length_a   1.000
_cell.length_b   1.000
_cell.length_c   1.000
_cell.angle_alpha   90.00
_cell.angle_beta   90.00
_cell.angle_gamma   90.00
#
_symmetry.space_group_name_H-M   'P 1'
#
loop_
_entity.id
_entity.type
_entity.pdbx_description
1 polymer ?
#
loop_
_entity_poly.entity_id
_entity_poly.type
_entity_poly.pdbx_seq_one_letter_code
_entity_poly.pdbx_strand_id
1 'polypeptide(L)'
;MFYALFAAIVAVALATSLAVVRFFDPAIVKILRRTLGQDLADAWRYYISFAIVVAGISGGVRPWNLEQYLPPTAGKGSTQLELTGARWVLELWNALTETLRSMALVMFLFFICLMMAYVIARALELRRARELEAGKNMDGSTQD
;
A
#
# COMPACT_ATOMS: atom_id res chain seq x y z
N MET A 1 -8.96 24.24 -19.27
CA MET A 1 -7.57 24.10 -18.79
C MET A 1 -7.52 23.42 -17.42
N PHE A 2 -8.25 23.90 -16.40
CA PHE A 2 -8.39 23.21 -15.10
C PHE A 2 -8.88 21.75 -15.22
N TYR A 3 -9.99 21.52 -15.93
CA TYR A 3 -10.55 20.18 -16.11
C TYR A 3 -9.60 19.20 -16.82
N ALA A 4 -8.74 19.70 -17.72
CA ALA A 4 -7.75 18.87 -18.40
C ALA A 4 -6.60 18.45 -17.47
N LEU A 5 -6.14 19.36 -16.61
CA LEU A 5 -5.14 19.09 -15.57
C LEU A 5 -5.69 18.09 -14.54
N PHE A 6 -6.92 18.32 -14.07
CA PHE A 6 -7.60 17.40 -13.16
C PHE A 6 -7.77 16.00 -13.77
N ALA A 7 -8.25 15.92 -15.02
CA ALA A 7 -8.37 14.65 -15.73
C ALA A 7 -7.02 13.94 -15.90
N ALA A 8 -5.95 14.69 -16.20
CA ALA A 8 -4.60 14.13 -16.31
C ALA A 8 -4.08 13.58 -14.97
N ILE A 9 -4.27 14.31 -13.88
CA ILE A 9 -3.90 13.84 -12.53
C ILE A 9 -4.65 12.56 -12.17
N VAL A 10 -5.97 12.53 -12.38
CA VAL A 10 -6.79 11.34 -12.10
C VAL A 10 -6.36 10.17 -12.97
N ALA A 11 -6.10 10.40 -14.26
CA ALA A 11 -5.62 9.36 -15.17
C ALA A 11 -4.26 8.80 -14.74
N VAL A 12 -3.31 9.67 -14.37
CA VAL A 12 -1.98 9.25 -13.89
C VAL A 12 -2.09 8.50 -12.57
N ALA A 13 -2.90 8.99 -11.62
CA ALA A 13 -3.12 8.31 -10.34
C ALA A 13 -3.72 6.92 -10.54
N LEU A 14 -4.75 6.79 -11.39
CA LEU A 14 -5.37 5.50 -11.72
C LEU A 14 -4.39 4.56 -12.43
N ALA A 15 -3.69 5.04 -13.45
CA ALA A 15 -2.72 4.24 -14.20
C ALA A 15 -1.60 3.74 -13.28
N THR A 16 -1.07 4.61 -12.41
CA THR A 16 -0.04 4.26 -11.44
C THR A 16 -0.55 3.24 -10.43
N SER A 17 -1.77 3.42 -9.90
CA SER A 17 -2.40 2.48 -8.98
C SER A 17 -2.53 1.09 -9.60
N LEU A 18 -3.02 1.02 -10.84
CA LEU A 18 -3.19 -0.23 -11.57
C LEU A 18 -1.84 -0.90 -11.86
N ALA A 19 -0.82 -0.11 -12.22
CA ALA A 19 0.53 -0.61 -12.45
C ALA A 19 1.13 -1.22 -11.17
N VAL A 20 0.98 -0.55 -10.02
CA VAL A 20 1.45 -1.05 -8.73
C VAL A 20 0.72 -2.33 -8.34
N VAL A 21 -0.61 -2.38 -8.46
CA VAL A 21 -1.37 -3.62 -8.20
C VAL A 21 -0.86 -4.75 -9.09
N ARG A 22 -0.71 -4.54 -10.40
CA ARG A 22 -0.22 -5.57 -11.32
C ARG A 22 1.20 -6.03 -11.02
N PHE A 23 2.07 -5.12 -10.60
CA PHE A 23 3.45 -5.44 -10.26
C PHE A 23 3.55 -6.27 -8.97
N PHE A 24 2.79 -5.91 -7.93
CA PHE A 24 2.88 -6.55 -6.61
C PHE A 24 1.94 -7.75 -6.43
N ASP A 25 0.93 -7.93 -7.26
CA ASP A 25 -0.06 -9.02 -7.15
C ASP A 25 0.59 -10.42 -7.01
N PRO A 26 1.58 -10.83 -7.84
CA PRO A 26 2.21 -12.14 -7.68
C PRO A 26 2.94 -12.29 -6.35
N ALA A 27 3.59 -11.21 -5.87
CA ALA A 27 4.32 -11.22 -4.61
C ALA A 27 3.37 -11.30 -3.41
N ILE A 28 2.29 -10.52 -3.42
CA ILE A 28 1.23 -10.53 -2.39
C ILE A 28 0.64 -11.93 -2.27
N VAL A 29 0.20 -12.52 -3.38
CA VAL A 29 -0.41 -13.86 -3.39
C VAL A 29 0.56 -14.92 -2.89
N LYS A 30 1.82 -14.87 -3.31
CA LYS A 30 2.85 -15.83 -2.87
C LYS A 30 3.05 -15.79 -1.35
N ILE A 31 3.10 -14.60 -0.76
CA ILE A 31 3.28 -14.44 0.69
C ILE A 31 2.02 -14.87 1.43
N LEU A 32 0.84 -14.44 0.98
CA LEU A 32 -0.44 -14.81 1.59
C LEU A 32 -0.67 -16.31 1.61
N ARG A 33 -0.43 -17.00 0.49
CA ARG A 33 -0.59 -18.46 0.41
C ARG A 33 0.32 -19.19 1.37
N ARG A 34 1.53 -18.67 1.58
CA ARG A 34 2.51 -19.25 2.52
C ARG A 34 2.12 -19.03 3.97
N THR A 35 1.48 -17.92 4.30
CA THR A 35 1.16 -17.56 5.70
C THR A 35 -0.25 -17.95 6.13
N LEU A 36 -1.25 -17.80 5.25
CA LEU A 36 -2.68 -17.95 5.57
C LEU A 36 -3.35 -19.18 4.90
N GLY A 37 -2.64 -19.90 4.03
CA GLY A 37 -3.23 -20.98 3.22
C GLY A 37 -3.96 -20.48 1.96
N GLN A 38 -4.32 -21.40 1.07
CA GLN A 38 -4.85 -21.05 -0.26
C GLN A 38 -6.21 -20.32 -0.21
N ASP A 39 -7.15 -20.80 0.61
CA ASP A 39 -8.52 -20.29 0.63
C ASP A 39 -8.61 -18.85 1.13
N LEU A 40 -7.85 -18.53 2.19
CA LEU A 40 -7.81 -17.18 2.74
C LEU A 40 -7.00 -16.25 1.83
N ALA A 41 -5.93 -16.74 1.20
CA ALA A 41 -5.07 -15.92 0.35
C ALA A 41 -5.81 -15.26 -0.81
N ASP A 42 -6.71 -15.99 -1.48
CA ASP A 42 -7.43 -15.46 -2.62
C ASP A 42 -8.45 -14.38 -2.20
N ALA A 43 -9.10 -14.53 -1.05
CA ALA A 43 -9.99 -13.49 -0.49
C ALA A 43 -9.22 -12.22 -0.08
N TRP A 44 -8.10 -12.39 0.63
CA TRP A 44 -7.28 -11.26 1.09
C TRP A 44 -6.60 -10.52 -0.07
N ARG A 45 -6.27 -11.20 -1.17
CA ARG A 45 -5.74 -10.57 -2.39
C ARG A 45 -6.66 -9.47 -2.92
N TYR A 46 -7.97 -9.70 -2.96
CA TYR A 46 -8.94 -8.69 -3.43
C TYR A 46 -8.95 -7.48 -2.50
N TYR A 47 -8.93 -7.72 -1.18
CA TYR A 47 -8.91 -6.65 -0.18
C TYR A 47 -7.67 -5.76 -0.31
N ILE A 48 -6.49 -6.36 -0.47
CA ILE A 48 -5.24 -5.61 -0.60
C ILE A 48 -5.19 -4.83 -1.92
N SER A 49 -5.62 -5.45 -3.02
CA SER A 49 -5.71 -4.77 -4.32
C SER A 49 -6.63 -3.57 -4.25
N PHE A 50 -7.79 -3.72 -3.60
CA PHE A 50 -8.71 -2.62 -3.32
C PHE A 50 -8.05 -1.52 -2.48
N ALA A 51 -7.36 -1.87 -1.40
CA ALA A 51 -6.68 -0.91 -0.54
C ALA A 51 -5.61 -0.09 -1.29
N ILE A 52 -4.83 -0.72 -2.18
CA ILE A 52 -3.83 -0.03 -3.02
C ILE A 52 -4.51 0.98 -3.95
N VAL A 53 -5.59 0.58 -4.62
CA VAL A 53 -6.33 1.45 -5.54
C VAL A 53 -6.95 2.64 -4.79
N VAL A 54 -7.63 2.38 -3.67
CA VAL A 54 -8.23 3.43 -2.84
C VAL A 54 -7.18 4.39 -2.28
N ALA A 55 -6.06 3.87 -1.78
CA ALA A 55 -4.97 4.69 -1.25
C ALA A 55 -4.28 5.51 -2.34
N GLY A 56 -4.18 4.98 -3.56
CA GLY A 56 -3.70 5.71 -4.72
C GLY A 56 -4.59 6.88 -5.09
N ILE A 57 -5.89 6.62 -5.26
CA ILE A 57 -6.87 7.65 -5.61
C ILE A 57 -6.96 8.71 -4.50
N SER A 58 -6.99 8.29 -3.24
CA SER A 58 -7.10 9.19 -2.07
C SER A 58 -5.82 9.99 -1.81
N GLY A 59 -4.64 9.39 -2.05
CA GLY A 59 -3.35 10.07 -1.85
C GLY A 59 -3.02 11.10 -2.93
N GLY A 60 -3.44 10.88 -4.17
CA GLY A 60 -3.08 11.76 -5.30
C GLY A 60 -3.78 13.11 -5.34
N VAL A 61 -4.92 13.24 -4.66
CA VAL A 61 -5.75 14.46 -4.71
C VAL A 61 -5.68 15.15 -3.35
N ARG A 62 -4.61 15.91 -3.09
CA ARG A 62 -4.57 16.79 -1.90
C ARG A 62 -5.47 18.01 -2.13
N PRO A 63 -6.54 18.21 -1.32
CA PRO A 63 -7.45 19.35 -1.48
C PRO A 63 -6.75 20.72 -1.37
N TRP A 64 -5.70 20.79 -0.56
CA TRP A 64 -4.94 22.01 -0.26
C TRP A 64 -4.27 22.66 -1.48
N ASN A 65 -3.93 21.87 -2.51
CA ASN A 65 -3.36 22.41 -3.75
C ASN A 65 -4.42 22.88 -4.76
N LEU A 66 -5.69 22.51 -4.60
CA LEU A 66 -6.77 22.97 -5.48
C LEU A 66 -7.33 24.33 -5.02
N GLU A 67 -7.30 24.61 -3.72
CA GLU A 67 -7.81 25.87 -3.14
C GLU A 67 -7.01 27.11 -3.59
N GLN A 68 -5.73 26.96 -3.90
CA GLN A 68 -4.86 28.04 -4.43
C GLN A 68 -5.18 28.46 -5.88
N TYR A 69 -6.08 27.75 -6.55
CA TYR A 69 -6.58 28.10 -7.89
C TYR A 69 -8.04 28.57 -7.90
N LEU A 70 -8.72 28.55 -6.74
CA LEU A 70 -10.01 29.21 -6.61
C LEU A 70 -9.80 30.74 -6.56
N PRO A 71 -10.72 31.54 -7.14
CA PRO A 71 -10.65 32.99 -7.01
C PRO A 71 -10.61 33.37 -5.51
N PRO A 72 -9.77 34.34 -5.11
CA PRO A 72 -9.64 34.71 -3.70
C PRO A 72 -11.01 35.13 -3.15
N THR A 73 -11.39 34.58 -1.99
CA THR A 73 -12.44 35.19 -1.17
C THR A 73 -12.04 36.64 -0.89
N ALA A 74 -12.95 37.58 -1.20
CA ALA A 74 -12.68 39.02 -1.09
C ALA A 74 -12.09 39.37 0.29
N GLY A 75 -10.85 39.88 0.30
CA GLY A 75 -10.18 40.38 1.51
C GLY A 75 -8.84 39.73 1.90
N LYS A 76 -8.41 38.63 1.25
CA LYS A 76 -7.04 38.12 1.41
C LYS A 76 -6.27 38.31 0.12
N GLY A 77 -5.21 39.11 0.16
CA GLY A 77 -4.30 39.36 -0.95
C GLY A 77 -3.50 38.12 -1.33
N SER A 78 -4.16 37.10 -1.88
CA SER A 78 -3.51 35.95 -2.49
C SER A 78 -3.38 36.24 -3.98
N THR A 79 -2.14 36.51 -4.40
CA THR A 79 -1.71 36.55 -5.79
C THR A 79 -2.35 35.41 -6.56
N GLN A 80 -3.17 35.72 -7.55
CA GLN A 80 -3.71 34.73 -8.48
C GLN A 80 -2.52 34.11 -9.21
N LEU A 81 -2.11 32.90 -8.81
CA LEU A 81 -0.96 32.24 -9.41
C LEU A 81 -1.30 31.91 -10.86
N GLU A 82 -0.65 32.59 -11.81
CA GLU A 82 -0.80 32.26 -13.22
C GLU A 82 -0.40 30.81 -13.46
N LEU A 83 -1.31 30.09 -14.14
CA LEU A 83 -1.17 28.71 -14.59
C LEU A 83 -0.19 28.67 -15.76
N THR A 84 1.11 28.77 -15.47
CA THR A 84 2.18 28.64 -16.46
C THR A 84 2.50 27.17 -16.72
N GLY A 85 2.84 26.81 -17.97
CA GLY A 85 3.09 25.42 -18.39
C GLY A 85 4.18 24.69 -17.58
N ALA A 86 5.17 25.41 -17.05
CA ALA A 86 6.19 24.84 -16.16
C ALA A 86 5.62 24.35 -14.81
N ARG A 87 4.58 25.01 -14.28
CA ARG A 87 3.92 24.57 -13.04
C ARG A 87 3.06 23.33 -13.25
N TRP A 88 2.50 23.14 -14.44
CA TRP A 88 1.73 21.94 -14.79
C TRP A 88 2.54 20.66 -14.59
N VAL A 89 3.82 20.68 -14.99
CA VAL A 89 4.74 19.56 -14.83
C VAL A 89 5.05 19.29 -13.36
N LEU A 90 5.25 20.34 -12.55
CA LEU A 90 5.52 20.20 -11.11
C LEU A 90 4.31 19.65 -10.35
N GLU A 91 3.10 20.05 -10.71
CA GLU A 91 1.87 19.49 -10.13
C GLU A 91 1.68 18.03 -10.49
N LEU A 92 1.94 17.65 -11.75
CA LEU A 92 1.86 16.27 -12.19
C LEU A 92 2.89 15.39 -11.47
N TRP A 93 4.11 15.91 -11.29
CA TRP A 93 5.17 15.26 -10.53
C TRP A 93 4.81 15.09 -9.05
N ASN A 94 4.26 16.13 -8.41
CA ASN A 94 3.82 16.08 -7.03
C ASN A 94 2.65 15.10 -6.85
N ALA A 95 1.67 15.10 -7.75
CA ALA A 95 0.57 14.13 -7.71
C ALA A 95 1.10 12.70 -7.87
N LEU A 96 1.99 12.45 -8.83
CA LEU A 96 2.61 11.15 -9.02
C LEU A 96 3.36 10.68 -7.75
N THR A 97 4.24 11.52 -7.21
CA THR A 97 5.05 11.16 -6.03
C THR A 97 4.20 10.99 -4.77
N GLU A 98 3.12 11.75 -4.61
CA GLU A 98 2.20 11.61 -3.49
C GLU A 98 1.35 10.33 -3.59
N THR A 99 0.86 9.99 -4.78
CA THR A 99 0.17 8.69 -5.00
C THR A 99 1.08 7.51 -4.66
N LEU A 100 2.33 7.55 -5.15
CA LEU A 100 3.34 6.53 -4.86
C LEU A 100 3.63 6.44 -3.35
N ARG A 101 3.79 7.58 -2.67
CA ARG A 101 4.03 7.63 -1.22
C ARG A 101 2.86 7.03 -0.43
N SER A 102 1.62 7.36 -0.80
CA SER A 102 0.42 6.82 -0.16
C SER A 102 0.34 5.29 -0.30
N MET A 103 0.55 4.78 -1.51
CA MET A 103 0.60 3.33 -1.76
C MET A 103 1.74 2.66 -1.00
N ALA A 104 2.92 3.28 -0.99
CA ALA A 104 4.09 2.75 -0.28
C ALA A 104 3.81 2.59 1.21
N LEU A 105 3.10 3.52 1.83
CA LEU A 105 2.71 3.43 3.25
C LEU A 105 1.77 2.24 3.50
N VAL A 106 0.73 2.07 2.67
CA VAL A 106 -0.20 0.93 2.80
C VAL A 106 0.53 -0.40 2.62
N MET A 107 1.40 -0.48 1.61
CA MET A 107 2.20 -1.67 1.37
C MET A 107 3.19 -1.95 2.50
N PHE A 108 3.80 -0.92 3.06
CA PHE A 108 4.74 -1.05 4.17
C PHE A 108 4.04 -1.55 5.44
N LEU A 109 2.90 -0.97 5.81
CA LEU A 109 2.10 -1.43 6.95
C LEU A 109 1.66 -2.88 6.78
N PHE A 110 1.15 -3.21 5.60
CA PHE A 110 0.75 -4.57 5.26
C PHE A 110 1.92 -5.56 5.37
N PHE A 111 3.10 -5.18 4.87
CA PHE A 111 4.30 -6.01 4.95
C PHE A 111 4.77 -6.23 6.39
N ILE A 112 4.70 -5.20 7.24
CA ILE A 112 5.00 -5.33 8.69
C ILE A 112 4.01 -6.31 9.35
N CYS A 113 2.71 -6.19 9.08
CA CYS A 113 1.70 -7.10 9.61
C CYS A 113 1.97 -8.56 9.20
N LEU A 114 2.30 -8.78 7.93
CA LEU A 114 2.68 -10.10 7.42
C LEU A 114 3.96 -10.65 8.05
N MET A 115 4.99 -9.81 8.18
CA MET A 115 6.25 -10.19 8.81
C MET A 115 6.01 -10.62 10.25
N MET A 116 5.19 -9.87 10.99
CA MET A 116 4.83 -10.20 12.37
C MET A 116 4.08 -11.54 12.45
N ALA A 117 3.07 -11.74 11.60
CA ALA A 117 2.33 -13.00 11.54
C ALA A 117 3.24 -14.20 11.22
N TYR A 118 4.17 -14.03 10.27
CA TYR A 118 5.15 -15.04 9.90
C TYR A 118 6.10 -15.38 11.06
N VAL A 119 6.65 -14.37 11.74
CA VAL A 119 7.56 -14.58 12.89
C VAL A 119 6.85 -15.32 14.02
N ILE A 120 5.59 -14.97 14.32
CA ILE A 120 4.80 -15.65 15.35
C ILE A 120 4.55 -17.11 14.96
N ALA A 121 4.08 -17.37 13.74
CA ALA A 121 3.85 -18.74 13.27
C ALA A 121 5.12 -19.60 13.34
N ARG A 122 6.25 -19.04 12.87
CA ARG A 122 7.55 -19.71 12.89
C ARG A 122 8.06 -19.97 14.30
N ALA A 123 7.85 -19.03 15.23
CA ALA A 123 8.21 -19.20 16.63
C ALA A 123 7.42 -20.34 17.27
N LEU A 124 6.11 -20.46 16.96
CA LEU A 124 5.27 -21.55 17.46
C LEU A 124 5.67 -22.92 16.89
N GLU A 125 5.97 -23.00 15.59
CA GLU A 125 6.50 -24.23 14.97
C GLU A 125 7.77 -24.73 15.68
N LEU A 126 8.73 -23.83 15.93
CA LEU A 126 9.99 -24.17 16.61
C LEU A 126 9.81 -24.55 18.08
N ARG A 127 8.75 -24.08 18.74
CA ARG A 127 8.42 -24.49 20.11
C ARG A 127 7.83 -25.91 20.13
N ARG A 128 6.86 -26.19 19.25
CA ARG A 128 6.25 -27.53 19.11
C ARG A 128 7.27 -28.60 18.73
N ALA A 129 8.21 -28.29 17.84
CA ALA A 129 9.28 -29.22 17.46
C ALA A 129 10.16 -29.62 18.65
N ARG A 130 10.53 -28.66 19.51
CA ARG A 130 11.32 -28.92 20.72
C ARG A 130 10.58 -29.78 21.75
N GLU A 131 9.27 -29.55 21.93
CA GLU A 131 8.45 -30.36 22.84
C GLU A 131 8.37 -31.83 22.39
N LEU A 132 8.26 -32.07 21.08
CA LEU A 132 8.25 -33.42 20.52
C LEU A 132 9.59 -34.15 20.69
N GLU A 133 10.72 -33.45 20.49
CA GLU A 133 12.05 -34.01 20.72
C GLU A 133 12.31 -34.31 22.21
N ALA A 134 11.87 -33.41 23.11
CA ALA A 134 11.99 -33.62 24.55
C ALA A 134 11.16 -34.81 25.03
N GLY A 135 9.94 -35.00 24.50
CA GLY A 135 9.10 -36.16 24.80
C GLY A 135 9.72 -37.48 24.33
N LYS A 136 10.32 -37.51 23.14
CA LYS A 136 10.99 -38.70 22.59
C LYS A 136 12.22 -39.12 23.41
N ASN A 137 12.99 -38.17 23.93
CA ASN A 137 14.16 -38.47 24.75
C ASN A 137 13.80 -39.05 26.12
N MET A 138 12.64 -38.70 26.70
CA MET A 138 12.18 -39.27 27.98
C MET A 138 11.63 -40.69 27.85
N ASP A 139 10.99 -41.03 26.72
CA ASP A 139 10.52 -42.39 26.45
C ASP A 139 11.69 -43.35 26.22
N GLY A 140 12.71 -42.91 25.46
CA GLY A 140 13.92 -43.69 25.21
C GLY A 140 14.78 -44.00 26.45
N SER A 141 14.79 -43.13 27.46
CA SER A 141 15.54 -43.35 28.71
C SER A 141 14.85 -44.26 29.72
N THR A 142 13.59 -44.64 29.47
CA THR A 142 12.80 -45.52 30.36
C THR A 142 12.86 -46.98 29.91
N GLN A 143 13.46 -47.25 28.75
CA GLN A 143 13.57 -48.58 28.14
C GLN A 143 14.94 -49.27 28.33
N ASP A 144 15.93 -48.58 28.91
CA ASP A 144 17.24 -49.12 29.31
C ASP A 144 17.28 -49.39 30.83
#